data_AF-A0A7J3L265-F1
#
_entry.id   AF-A0A7J3L265-F1
#
_cell.length_a   1.000
_cell.length_b   1.000
_cell.length_c   1.000
_cell.angle_alpha   90.00
_cell.angle_beta   90.00
_cell.angle_gamma   90.00
#
_symmetry.space_group_name_H-M   'P 1'
#
loop_
_entity.id
_entity.type
_entity.pdbx_description
1 polymer ?
#
loop_
_entity_poly.entity_id
_entity_poly.type
_entity_poly.pdbx_seq_one_letter_code
_entity_poly.pdbx_strand_id
1 'polypeptide(L)'
;MSYEYSPFQEYSKRDKSKTVLLITVGVLVFLFTIILFYHLNLISKYQRLEEDYLKLYYESSNLKLERDNLLIRIGRLEDEVSSLKESYNALLFKHQVSERLRINNLLANYYDEVRSLIDIPKRGKGSNYLEKAKFMAELARHSLGRMQWPVLEARFYEISGEHSYTMAMRKMDEVFELIDIKSTDTHIEKIEKILRFITSNIRYEKDYDELFLAPLETLAFKSGDCDDYAILAASLFEKAGISSAVGIFTNGTVDHAMVLIRLDSLSPYGFHYYQDLTGMGLSPGRWILIEPQAAIDRQYDPKWFNQWRLQAAVEV
;
A
#
# COMPACT_ATOMS: atom_id res chain seq x y z
N MET A 1 -16.41 -142.16 -29.40
CA MET A 1 -16.11 -140.91 -30.13
C MET A 1 -16.08 -139.79 -29.12
N SER A 2 -14.87 -139.38 -28.76
CA SER A 2 -14.51 -138.32 -27.83
C SER A 2 -14.66 -136.95 -28.50
N TYR A 3 -15.55 -136.09 -28.00
CA TYR A 3 -15.53 -134.67 -28.32
C TYR A 3 -14.70 -133.96 -27.25
N GLU A 4 -13.50 -133.53 -27.63
CA GLU A 4 -12.66 -132.62 -26.86
C GLU A 4 -13.36 -131.25 -26.74
N TYR A 5 -13.74 -130.91 -25.51
CA TYR A 5 -14.25 -129.59 -25.16
C TYR A 5 -13.05 -128.63 -25.02
N SER A 6 -12.75 -127.88 -26.08
CA SER A 6 -11.70 -126.86 -26.07
C SER A 6 -12.15 -125.63 -25.24
N PRO A 7 -11.53 -125.33 -24.09
CA PRO A 7 -11.95 -124.23 -23.22
C PRO A 7 -11.54 -122.83 -23.73
N PHE A 8 -11.11 -122.70 -25.00
CA PHE A 8 -10.37 -121.53 -25.45
C PHE A 8 -11.19 -120.32 -25.93
N GLN A 9 -12.53 -120.41 -25.99
CA GLN A 9 -13.34 -119.32 -26.58
C GLN A 9 -14.05 -118.39 -25.58
N GLU A 10 -14.10 -118.72 -24.29
CA GLU A 10 -14.73 -117.86 -23.27
C GLU A 10 -13.74 -116.90 -22.56
N TYR A 11 -12.43 -117.16 -22.68
CA TYR A 11 -11.38 -116.28 -22.18
C TYR A 11 -11.20 -115.00 -23.04
N SER A 12 -11.56 -115.04 -24.33
CA SER A 12 -11.33 -113.92 -25.26
C SER A 12 -12.27 -112.72 -25.06
N LYS A 13 -13.51 -112.92 -24.58
CA LYS A 13 -14.46 -111.81 -24.30
C LYS A 13 -14.18 -111.11 -22.97
N ARG A 14 -13.72 -111.83 -21.94
CA ARG A 14 -13.29 -111.24 -20.66
C ARG A 14 -12.00 -110.44 -20.79
N ASP A 15 -11.11 -110.83 -21.70
CA ASP A 15 -9.85 -110.12 -21.91
C ASP A 15 -10.08 -108.77 -22.60
N LYS A 16 -10.90 -108.73 -23.66
CA LYS A 16 -11.26 -107.48 -24.36
C LYS A 16 -11.98 -106.47 -23.47
N SER A 17 -12.83 -106.92 -22.54
CA SER A 17 -13.51 -106.07 -21.56
C SER A 17 -12.52 -105.38 -20.60
N LYS A 18 -11.47 -106.10 -20.16
CA LYS A 18 -10.39 -105.54 -19.33
C LYS A 18 -9.51 -104.57 -20.10
N THR A 19 -9.20 -104.86 -21.37
CA THR A 19 -8.43 -103.95 -22.22
C THR A 19 -9.17 -102.64 -22.46
N VAL A 20 -10.48 -102.71 -22.75
CA VAL A 20 -11.32 -101.50 -22.93
C VAL A 20 -11.39 -100.68 -21.64
N LEU A 21 -11.59 -101.33 -20.48
CA LEU A 21 -11.61 -100.66 -19.18
C LEU A 21 -10.28 -99.92 -18.89
N LEU A 22 -9.15 -100.59 -19.10
CA LEU A 22 -7.81 -100.00 -18.95
C LEU A 22 -7.59 -98.80 -19.87
N ILE A 23 -8.02 -98.89 -21.14
CA ILE A 23 -7.95 -97.77 -22.09
C ILE A 23 -8.82 -96.61 -21.61
N THR A 24 -10.08 -96.85 -21.21
CA THR A 24 -10.96 -95.78 -20.70
C THR A 24 -10.42 -95.13 -19.43
N VAL A 25 -9.88 -95.91 -18.49
CA VAL A 25 -9.26 -95.38 -17.28
C VAL A 25 -8.01 -94.56 -17.63
N GLY A 26 -7.17 -95.04 -18.55
CA GLY A 26 -6.01 -94.29 -19.04
C GLY A 26 -6.38 -92.96 -19.70
N VAL A 27 -7.43 -92.94 -20.53
CA VAL A 27 -7.95 -91.72 -21.16
C VAL A 27 -8.53 -90.76 -20.12
N LEU A 28 -9.28 -91.25 -19.13
CA LEU A 28 -9.83 -90.42 -18.05
C LEU A 28 -8.74 -89.80 -17.18
N VAL A 29 -7.71 -90.56 -16.84
CA VAL A 29 -6.54 -90.06 -16.08
C VAL A 29 -5.82 -88.99 -16.91
N PHE A 30 -5.60 -89.22 -18.21
CA PHE A 30 -4.97 -88.25 -19.09
C PHE A 30 -5.79 -86.96 -19.27
N LEU A 31 -7.11 -87.06 -19.43
CA LEU A 31 -7.99 -85.89 -19.46
C LEU A 31 -7.97 -85.14 -18.12
N PHE A 32 -7.97 -85.87 -17.00
CA PHE A 32 -7.88 -85.27 -15.68
C PHE A 32 -6.56 -84.52 -15.48
N THR A 33 -5.42 -85.07 -15.91
CA THR A 33 -4.13 -84.38 -15.81
C THR A 33 -4.08 -83.13 -16.70
N ILE A 34 -4.66 -83.18 -17.90
CA ILE A 34 -4.81 -81.99 -18.76
C ILE A 34 -5.66 -80.92 -18.05
N ILE A 35 -6.82 -81.30 -17.52
CA ILE A 35 -7.73 -80.38 -16.82
C ILE A 35 -7.02 -79.77 -15.61
N LEU A 36 -6.34 -80.59 -14.81
CA LEU A 36 -5.59 -80.14 -13.64
C LEU A 36 -4.48 -79.16 -14.04
N PHE A 37 -3.74 -79.44 -15.13
CA PHE A 37 -2.72 -78.54 -15.65
C PHE A 37 -3.30 -77.19 -16.08
N TYR A 38 -4.40 -77.18 -16.83
CA TYR A 38 -5.09 -75.95 -17.20
C TYR A 38 -5.63 -75.19 -16.00
N HIS A 39 -6.17 -75.90 -15.01
CA HIS A 39 -6.67 -75.31 -13.77
C HIS A 39 -5.55 -74.64 -12.96
N LEU A 40 -4.41 -75.32 -12.79
CA LEU A 40 -3.24 -74.76 -12.10
C LEU A 40 -2.65 -73.55 -12.85
N ASN A 41 -2.58 -73.61 -14.18
CA ASN A 41 -2.15 -72.48 -15.01
C ASN A 41 -3.12 -71.29 -14.88
N LEU A 42 -4.42 -71.56 -14.85
CA LEU A 42 -5.44 -70.52 -14.64
C LEU A 42 -5.32 -69.88 -13.25
N ILE A 43 -5.12 -70.67 -12.19
CA ILE A 43 -4.89 -70.16 -10.84
C ILE A 43 -3.64 -69.28 -10.80
N SER A 44 -2.53 -69.72 -11.40
CA SER A 44 -1.30 -68.93 -11.43
C SER A 44 -1.48 -67.60 -12.19
N LYS A 45 -2.21 -67.62 -13.32
CA LYS A 45 -2.56 -66.40 -14.06
C LYS A 45 -3.46 -65.47 -13.25
N TYR A 46 -4.43 -66.03 -12.53
CA TYR A 46 -5.32 -65.27 -11.66
C TYR A 46 -4.54 -64.60 -10.51
N GLN A 47 -3.64 -65.33 -9.85
CA GLN A 47 -2.79 -64.79 -8.79
C GLN A 47 -1.92 -63.63 -9.28
N ARG A 48 -1.27 -63.76 -10.45
CA ARG A 48 -0.49 -62.66 -11.05
C ARG A 48 -1.36 -61.45 -11.37
N LEU A 49 -2.55 -61.67 -11.92
CA LEU A 49 -3.49 -60.60 -12.23
C LEU A 49 -3.96 -59.88 -10.95
N GLU A 50 -4.18 -60.61 -9.86
CA GLU A 50 -4.53 -60.06 -8.55
C GLU A 50 -3.37 -59.23 -7.97
N GLU A 51 -2.14 -59.72 -8.04
CA GLU A 51 -0.93 -58.98 -7.63
C GLU A 51 -0.76 -57.69 -8.44
N ASP A 52 -0.87 -57.76 -9.77
CA ASP A 52 -0.78 -56.60 -10.66
C ASP A 52 -1.91 -55.59 -10.39
N TYR A 53 -3.14 -56.08 -10.16
CA TYR A 53 -4.27 -55.23 -9.81
C TYR A 53 -4.04 -54.49 -8.50
N LEU A 54 -3.58 -55.18 -7.46
CA LEU A 54 -3.28 -54.56 -6.17
C LEU A 54 -2.17 -53.52 -6.30
N LYS A 55 -1.10 -53.84 -7.05
CA LYS A 55 -0.03 -52.88 -7.33
C LYS A 55 -0.55 -51.62 -8.01
N LEU A 56 -1.34 -51.77 -9.07
CA LEU A 56 -1.95 -50.63 -9.79
C LEU A 56 -2.91 -49.84 -8.89
N TYR A 57 -3.66 -50.52 -8.02
CA TYR A 57 -4.55 -49.88 -7.06
C TYR A 57 -3.78 -49.00 -6.07
N TYR A 58 -2.67 -49.50 -5.51
CA TYR A 58 -1.80 -48.72 -4.62
C TYR A 58 -1.15 -47.55 -5.34
N GLU A 59 -0.61 -47.76 -6.55
CA GLU A 59 -0.03 -46.70 -7.37
C GLU A 59 -1.07 -45.60 -7.69
N SER A 60 -2.29 -45.99 -8.06
CA SER A 60 -3.40 -45.06 -8.31
C SER A 60 -3.77 -44.25 -7.07
N SER A 61 -3.83 -44.88 -5.90
CA SER A 61 -4.11 -44.21 -4.63
C SER A 61 -3.00 -43.20 -4.26
N ASN A 62 -1.74 -43.56 -4.47
CA ASN A 62 -0.59 -42.69 -4.19
C ASN A 62 -0.57 -41.47 -5.13
N LEU A 63 -0.80 -41.69 -6.44
CA LEU A 63 -0.90 -40.60 -7.42
C LEU A 63 -2.06 -39.64 -7.11
N LYS A 64 -3.19 -40.17 -6.61
CA LYS A 64 -4.31 -39.33 -6.17
C LYS A 64 -3.93 -38.44 -4.98
N LEU A 65 -3.24 -39.00 -3.98
CA LEU A 65 -2.73 -38.24 -2.84
C LEU A 65 -1.74 -37.16 -3.28
N GLU A 66 -0.81 -37.50 -4.17
CA GLU A 66 0.18 -36.56 -4.71
C GLU A 66 -0.50 -35.41 -5.47
N ARG A 67 -1.47 -35.73 -6.33
CA ARG A 67 -2.29 -34.74 -7.02
C ARG A 67 -3.00 -33.81 -6.04
N ASP A 68 -3.63 -34.34 -5.00
CA ASP A 68 -4.36 -33.53 -4.02
C ASP A 68 -3.40 -32.61 -3.23
N ASN A 69 -2.19 -33.09 -2.90
CA ASN A 69 -1.13 -32.27 -2.30
C ASN A 69 -0.64 -31.15 -3.24
N LEU A 70 -0.46 -31.46 -4.54
CA LEU A 70 -0.09 -30.46 -5.54
C LEU A 70 -1.16 -29.39 -5.69
N LEU A 71 -2.45 -29.75 -5.68
CA LEU A 71 -3.55 -28.78 -5.73
C LEU A 71 -3.55 -27.84 -4.52
N ILE A 72 -3.31 -28.34 -3.31
CA ILE A 72 -3.16 -27.51 -2.11
C ILE A 72 -1.97 -26.55 -2.26
N ARG A 73 -0.84 -27.02 -2.80
CA ARG A 73 0.34 -26.19 -3.03
C ARG A 73 0.09 -25.10 -4.07
N ILE A 74 -0.63 -25.40 -5.15
CA ILE A 74 -1.04 -24.42 -6.16
C ILE A 74 -1.88 -23.32 -5.50
N GLY A 75 -2.89 -23.67 -4.71
CA GLY A 75 -3.72 -22.67 -4.01
C GLY A 75 -2.91 -21.73 -3.11
N ARG A 76 -1.95 -22.28 -2.34
CA ARG A 76 -1.06 -21.44 -1.51
C ARG A 76 -0.20 -20.49 -2.34
N LEU A 77 0.32 -20.96 -3.48
CA LEU A 77 1.11 -20.11 -4.38
C LEU A 77 0.26 -19.00 -5.01
N GLU A 78 -1.00 -19.28 -5.34
CA GLU A 78 -1.94 -18.27 -5.84
C GLU A 78 -2.20 -17.18 -4.79
N ASP A 79 -2.40 -17.55 -3.53
CA ASP A 79 -2.56 -16.61 -2.41
C ASP A 79 -1.29 -15.76 -2.21
N GLU A 80 -0.11 -16.39 -2.24
CA GLU A 80 1.19 -15.69 -2.13
C GLU A 80 1.40 -14.70 -3.28
N VAL A 81 1.08 -15.08 -4.52
CA VAL A 81 1.16 -14.19 -5.68
C VAL A 81 0.20 -13.00 -5.55
N SER A 82 -1.01 -13.22 -5.04
CA SER A 82 -1.98 -12.14 -4.81
C SER A 82 -1.47 -11.13 -3.77
N SER A 83 -0.99 -11.61 -2.63
CA SER A 83 -0.40 -10.78 -1.56
C SER A 83 0.83 -10.00 -2.03
N LEU A 84 1.70 -10.64 -2.81
CA LEU A 84 2.87 -9.99 -3.39
C LEU A 84 2.48 -8.88 -4.37
N LYS A 85 1.45 -9.11 -5.19
CA LYS A 85 0.94 -8.11 -6.15
C LYS A 85 0.37 -6.88 -5.43
N GLU A 86 -0.38 -7.08 -4.35
CA GLU A 86 -0.88 -5.98 -3.51
C GLU A 86 0.26 -5.18 -2.90
N SER A 87 1.24 -5.87 -2.32
CA SER A 87 2.43 -5.24 -1.72
C SER A 87 3.26 -4.46 -2.75
N TYR A 88 3.43 -5.02 -3.95
CA TYR A 88 4.11 -4.36 -5.07
C TYR A 88 3.37 -3.08 -5.50
N ASN A 89 2.05 -3.14 -5.67
CA ASN A 89 1.25 -1.97 -6.05
C ASN A 89 1.33 -0.87 -4.99
N ALA A 90 1.26 -1.24 -3.71
CA ALA A 90 1.40 -0.28 -2.60
C ALA A 90 2.80 0.38 -2.58
N LEU A 91 3.86 -0.39 -2.84
CA LEU A 91 5.22 0.14 -2.91
C LEU A 91 5.42 1.04 -4.14
N LEU A 92 4.87 0.65 -5.29
CA LEU A 92 4.91 1.45 -6.52
C LEU A 92 4.21 2.80 -6.31
N PHE A 93 3.04 2.81 -5.67
CA PHE A 93 2.34 4.04 -5.33
C PHE A 93 3.18 4.93 -4.38
N LYS A 94 3.75 4.35 -3.31
CA LYS A 94 4.65 5.08 -2.39
C LYS A 94 5.86 5.67 -3.11
N HIS A 95 6.44 4.93 -4.06
CA HIS A 95 7.56 5.40 -4.86
C HIS A 95 7.15 6.58 -5.76
N GLN A 96 6.00 6.49 -6.45
CA GLN A 96 5.47 7.57 -7.27
C GLN A 96 5.19 8.85 -6.47
N VAL A 97 4.59 8.72 -5.28
CA VAL A 97 4.42 9.85 -4.37
C VAL A 97 5.79 10.43 -4.01
N SER A 98 6.75 9.58 -3.60
CA SER A 98 8.08 10.03 -3.23
C SER A 98 8.79 10.80 -4.34
N GLU A 99 8.73 10.34 -5.58
CA GLU A 99 9.36 11.02 -6.72
C GLU A 99 8.71 12.38 -7.02
N ARG A 100 7.38 12.48 -6.90
CA ARG A 100 6.66 13.75 -7.10
C ARG A 100 6.97 14.77 -6.00
N LEU A 101 7.17 14.33 -4.76
CA LEU A 101 7.50 15.20 -3.63
C LEU A 101 8.97 15.67 -3.62
N ARG A 102 9.85 15.08 -4.44
CA ARG A 102 11.26 15.51 -4.50
C ARG A 102 11.38 16.90 -5.11
N ILE A 103 12.19 17.72 -4.46
CA ILE A 103 12.74 18.95 -5.04
C ILE A 103 14.13 18.69 -5.63
N ASN A 104 14.51 19.49 -6.60
CA ASN A 104 15.85 19.45 -7.15
C ASN A 104 16.81 20.33 -6.32
N ASN A 105 18.11 20.13 -6.53
CA ASN A 105 19.15 20.84 -5.78
C ASN A 105 19.14 22.35 -6.04
N LEU A 106 18.70 22.81 -7.22
CA LEU A 106 18.64 24.24 -7.52
C LEU A 106 17.65 24.94 -6.59
N LEU A 107 16.43 24.39 -6.47
CA LEU A 107 15.40 24.98 -5.62
C LEU A 107 15.72 24.85 -4.13
N ALA A 108 16.35 23.73 -3.72
CA ALA A 108 16.86 23.59 -2.35
C ALA A 108 17.91 24.67 -2.02
N ASN A 109 18.91 24.85 -2.89
CA ASN A 109 19.93 25.89 -2.72
C ASN A 109 19.34 27.29 -2.71
N TYR A 110 18.30 27.55 -3.52
CA TYR A 110 17.60 28.83 -3.51
C TYR A 110 17.02 29.15 -2.13
N TYR A 111 16.35 28.19 -1.48
CA TYR A 111 15.79 28.41 -0.14
C TYR A 111 16.87 28.59 0.94
N ASP A 112 18.01 27.92 0.81
CA ASP A 112 19.17 28.16 1.68
C ASP A 112 19.69 29.61 1.51
N GLU A 113 19.76 30.10 0.28
CA GLU A 113 20.14 31.50 0.03
C GLU A 113 19.11 32.49 0.57
N VAL A 114 17.81 32.23 0.41
CA VAL A 114 16.72 33.04 1.00
C VAL A 114 16.91 33.17 2.50
N ARG A 115 17.11 32.05 3.21
CA ARG A 115 17.34 32.05 4.67
C ARG A 115 18.63 32.75 5.06
N SER A 116 19.69 32.67 4.24
CA SER A 116 20.96 33.37 4.52
C SER A 116 20.85 34.90 4.39
N LEU A 117 19.95 35.38 3.54
CA LEU A 117 19.77 36.81 3.27
C LEU A 117 18.86 37.50 4.29
N ILE A 118 17.90 36.75 4.84
CA ILE A 118 16.90 37.28 5.76
C ILE A 118 17.34 36.91 7.18
N ASP A 119 17.88 37.90 7.89
CA ASP A 119 18.30 37.76 9.28
C ASP A 119 17.07 37.70 10.20
N ILE A 120 16.34 36.59 10.15
CA ILE A 120 15.21 36.33 11.04
C ILE A 120 15.79 35.80 12.35
N PRO A 121 15.54 36.48 13.48
CA PRO A 121 16.00 35.99 14.76
C PRO A 121 15.48 34.57 14.99
N LYS A 122 16.41 33.61 15.15
CA LYS A 122 16.12 32.26 15.64
C LYS A 122 15.29 32.34 16.95
N ARG A 123 14.51 31.30 17.28
CA ARG A 123 13.62 31.28 18.48
C ARG A 123 14.34 31.86 19.72
N GLY A 124 13.70 32.85 20.36
CA GLY A 124 14.22 33.54 21.53
C GLY A 124 13.26 34.64 22.02
N LYS A 125 13.20 34.87 23.34
CA LYS A 125 12.39 35.94 23.94
C LYS A 125 12.79 37.29 23.33
N GLY A 126 11.85 37.95 22.65
CA GLY A 126 12.04 39.26 22.02
C GLY A 126 12.08 39.25 20.48
N SER A 127 11.91 38.08 19.83
CA SER A 127 11.79 38.03 18.37
C SER A 127 10.49 38.69 17.88
N ASN A 128 10.57 39.47 16.80
CA ASN A 128 9.41 40.12 16.19
C ASN A 128 8.51 39.07 15.50
N TYR A 129 7.44 38.65 16.18
CA TYR A 129 6.48 37.66 15.67
C TYR A 129 5.90 38.04 14.31
N LEU A 130 5.71 39.34 14.04
CA LEU A 130 5.17 39.80 12.77
C LEU A 130 6.16 39.53 11.62
N GLU A 131 7.45 39.77 11.80
CA GLU A 131 8.46 39.51 10.76
C GLU A 131 8.59 38.00 10.48
N LYS A 132 8.49 37.15 11.51
CA LYS A 132 8.42 35.69 11.34
C LYS A 132 7.20 35.27 10.53
N ALA A 133 6.01 35.74 10.91
CA ALA A 133 4.78 35.42 10.20
C ALA A 133 4.80 35.94 8.76
N LYS A 134 5.40 37.10 8.50
CA LYS A 134 5.62 37.61 7.13
C LYS A 134 6.50 36.68 6.32
N PHE A 135 7.63 36.24 6.87
CA PHE A 135 8.51 35.32 6.16
C PHE A 135 7.85 33.97 5.84
N MET A 136 7.15 33.41 6.82
CA MET A 136 6.34 32.20 6.62
C MET A 136 5.33 32.38 5.47
N ALA A 137 4.65 33.54 5.42
CA ALA A 137 3.71 33.85 4.34
C ALA A 137 4.41 34.06 3.00
N GLU A 138 5.60 34.66 2.97
CA GLU A 138 6.40 34.82 1.74
C GLU A 138 6.84 33.46 1.18
N LEU A 139 7.31 32.53 2.02
CA LEU A 139 7.63 31.15 1.61
C LEU A 139 6.40 30.44 1.00
N ALA A 140 5.23 30.62 1.62
CA ALA A 140 3.97 30.08 1.12
C ALA A 140 3.58 30.69 -0.25
N ARG A 141 3.63 32.03 -0.36
CA ARG A 141 3.33 32.78 -1.60
C ARG A 141 4.28 32.42 -2.74
N HIS A 142 5.56 32.21 -2.45
CA HIS A 142 6.55 31.76 -3.43
C HIS A 142 6.15 30.42 -4.06
N SER A 143 5.75 29.46 -3.23
CA SER A 143 5.26 28.15 -3.70
C SER A 143 3.95 28.25 -4.49
N LEU A 144 3.21 29.36 -4.35
CA LEU A 144 2.02 29.68 -5.14
C LEU A 144 2.33 30.45 -6.43
N GLY A 145 3.61 30.57 -6.81
CA GLY A 145 4.03 31.23 -8.03
C GLY A 145 4.07 32.75 -7.94
N ARG A 146 4.04 33.33 -6.73
CA ARG A 146 4.18 34.78 -6.54
C ARG A 146 5.66 35.13 -6.37
N MET A 147 6.18 36.02 -7.20
CA MET A 147 7.57 36.48 -7.11
C MET A 147 7.87 37.05 -5.73
N GLN A 148 8.79 36.41 -5.01
CA GLN A 148 9.39 36.89 -3.77
C GLN A 148 10.88 37.12 -4.00
N TRP A 149 11.50 37.98 -3.20
CA TRP A 149 12.95 38.24 -3.20
C TRP A 149 13.56 38.46 -4.61
N PRO A 150 13.20 39.56 -5.32
CA PRO A 150 13.56 39.76 -6.73
C PRO A 150 15.07 39.65 -7.05
N VAL A 151 15.94 40.03 -6.11
CA VAL A 151 17.39 39.94 -6.26
C VAL A 151 17.87 38.47 -6.34
N LEU A 152 17.26 37.58 -5.56
CA LEU A 152 17.53 36.14 -5.62
C LEU A 152 16.95 35.52 -6.90
N GLU A 153 15.74 35.93 -7.28
CA GLU A 153 15.10 35.45 -8.52
C GLU A 153 15.90 35.77 -9.78
N ALA A 154 16.49 36.97 -9.86
CA ALA A 154 17.34 37.33 -10.99
C ALA A 154 18.54 36.38 -11.13
N ARG A 155 19.23 36.11 -10.01
CA ARG A 155 20.37 35.17 -9.97
C ARG A 155 19.95 33.74 -10.29
N PHE A 156 18.83 33.29 -9.75
CA PHE A 156 18.29 31.96 -10.03
C PHE A 156 17.97 31.79 -11.52
N TYR A 157 17.34 32.81 -12.13
CA TYR A 157 16.98 32.80 -13.55
C TYR A 157 18.22 32.78 -14.46
N GLU A 158 19.27 33.55 -14.12
CA GLU A 158 20.53 33.54 -14.87
C GLU A 158 21.18 32.15 -14.94
N ILE A 159 21.05 31.35 -13.88
CA ILE A 159 21.62 30.00 -13.79
C ILE A 159 20.72 28.96 -14.45
N SER A 160 19.41 29.01 -14.20
CA SER A 160 18.48 27.94 -14.56
C SER A 160 17.69 28.18 -15.85
N GLY A 161 17.55 29.43 -16.28
CA GLY A 161 16.66 29.84 -17.39
C GLY A 161 15.17 29.82 -17.05
N GLU A 162 14.79 29.58 -15.79
CA GLU A 162 13.41 29.59 -15.30
C GLU A 162 13.33 30.36 -13.96
N HIS A 163 12.19 30.95 -13.61
CA HIS A 163 12.03 31.55 -12.29
C HIS A 163 11.76 30.49 -11.22
N SER A 164 12.28 30.70 -10.01
CA SER A 164 12.18 29.67 -8.98
C SER A 164 10.74 29.52 -8.47
N TYR A 165 9.97 30.61 -8.40
CA TYR A 165 8.55 30.57 -8.04
C TYR A 165 7.69 29.83 -9.09
N THR A 166 8.06 29.88 -10.38
CA THR A 166 7.37 29.11 -11.44
C THR A 166 7.64 27.63 -11.29
N MET A 167 8.90 27.25 -11.04
CA MET A 167 9.26 25.86 -10.74
C MET A 167 8.54 25.35 -9.49
N ALA A 168 8.46 26.19 -8.46
CA ALA A 168 7.79 25.85 -7.21
C ALA A 168 6.28 25.65 -7.41
N MET A 169 5.62 26.57 -8.13
CA MET A 169 4.19 26.46 -8.45
C MET A 169 3.86 25.17 -9.21
N ARG A 170 4.66 24.83 -10.22
CA ARG A 170 4.49 23.58 -10.99
C ARG A 170 4.62 22.35 -10.11
N LYS A 171 5.54 22.36 -9.16
CA LYS A 171 5.67 21.27 -8.18
C LYS A 171 4.48 21.21 -7.22
N MET A 172 3.96 22.35 -6.79
CA MET A 172 2.72 22.41 -6.03
C MET A 172 1.51 21.90 -6.83
N ASP A 173 1.45 22.10 -8.16
CA ASP A 173 0.41 21.51 -9.03
C ASP A 173 0.48 19.98 -9.00
N GLU A 174 1.68 19.38 -9.15
CA GLU A 174 1.88 17.93 -9.09
C GLU A 174 1.42 17.34 -7.73
N VAL A 175 1.65 18.07 -6.65
CA VAL A 175 1.19 17.71 -5.30
C VAL A 175 -0.33 17.84 -5.19
N PHE A 176 -0.90 18.91 -5.73
CA PHE A 176 -2.34 19.15 -5.67
C PHE A 176 -3.14 18.06 -6.42
N GLU A 177 -2.60 17.58 -7.54
CA GLU A 177 -3.13 16.40 -8.26
C GLU A 177 -3.08 15.14 -7.40
N LEU A 178 -2.01 14.93 -6.61
CA LEU A 178 -1.90 13.77 -5.71
C LEU A 178 -2.94 13.77 -4.59
N ILE A 179 -3.40 14.95 -4.15
CA ILE A 179 -4.43 15.09 -3.11
C ILE A 179 -5.83 14.74 -3.67
N ASP A 180 -6.00 14.65 -4.99
CA ASP A 180 -7.28 14.43 -5.69
C ASP A 180 -8.35 15.47 -5.31
N ILE A 181 -7.96 16.75 -5.28
CA ILE A 181 -8.91 17.85 -5.10
C ILE A 181 -9.60 18.18 -6.42
N LYS A 182 -10.93 18.18 -6.40
CA LYS A 182 -11.78 18.46 -7.55
C LYS A 182 -12.39 19.84 -7.42
N SER A 183 -12.69 20.47 -8.55
CA SER A 183 -13.40 21.75 -8.57
C SER A 183 -14.82 21.66 -7.99
N THR A 184 -15.42 20.47 -7.99
CA THR A 184 -16.73 20.18 -7.41
C THR A 184 -16.70 19.93 -5.91
N ASP A 185 -15.52 19.75 -5.31
CA ASP A 185 -15.40 19.55 -3.87
C ASP A 185 -15.79 20.84 -3.12
N THR A 186 -16.56 20.68 -2.05
CA THR A 186 -16.83 21.75 -1.08
C THR A 186 -15.55 22.19 -0.38
N HIS A 187 -15.54 23.38 0.22
CA HIS A 187 -14.39 23.83 1.01
C HIS A 187 -14.02 22.84 2.13
N ILE A 188 -15.01 22.21 2.76
CA ILE A 188 -14.79 21.25 3.84
C ILE A 188 -14.11 19.98 3.32
N GLU A 189 -14.58 19.42 2.20
CA GLU A 189 -13.95 18.25 1.58
C GLU A 189 -12.51 18.54 1.14
N LYS A 190 -12.25 19.74 0.59
CA LYS A 190 -10.90 20.19 0.26
C LYS A 190 -10.01 20.23 1.51
N ILE A 191 -10.50 20.81 2.60
CA ILE A 191 -9.75 20.89 3.86
C ILE A 191 -9.45 19.50 4.41
N GLU A 192 -10.45 18.61 4.42
CA GLU A 192 -10.28 17.24 4.89
C GLU A 192 -9.24 16.48 4.07
N LYS A 193 -9.27 16.60 2.74
CA LYS A 193 -8.28 15.96 1.86
C LYS A 193 -6.87 16.51 2.09
N ILE A 194 -6.73 17.82 2.24
CA ILE A 194 -5.44 18.48 2.53
C ILE A 194 -4.87 18.00 3.86
N LEU A 195 -5.65 18.08 4.96
CA LEU A 195 -5.19 17.67 6.28
C LEU A 195 -4.84 16.19 6.33
N ARG A 196 -5.64 15.34 5.68
CA ARG A 196 -5.35 13.91 5.56
C ARG A 196 -4.05 13.65 4.79
N PHE A 197 -3.83 14.38 3.69
CA PHE A 197 -2.61 14.27 2.93
C PHE A 197 -1.38 14.66 3.77
N ILE A 198 -1.43 15.82 4.44
CA ILE A 198 -0.34 16.28 5.31
C ILE A 198 -0.06 15.25 6.41
N THR A 199 -1.07 14.87 7.18
CA THR A 199 -0.92 13.93 8.32
C THR A 199 -0.50 12.52 7.91
N SER A 200 -0.74 12.11 6.66
CA SER A 200 -0.33 10.79 6.15
C SER A 200 1.07 10.78 5.53
N ASN A 201 1.61 11.94 5.15
CA ASN A 201 2.85 12.02 4.36
C ASN A 201 3.98 12.81 5.03
N ILE A 202 3.67 13.65 6.01
CA ILE A 202 4.65 14.46 6.74
C ILE A 202 4.71 13.93 8.18
N ARG A 203 5.92 13.77 8.71
CA ARG A 203 6.15 13.42 10.12
C ARG A 203 6.46 14.67 10.92
N TYR A 204 5.90 14.77 12.12
CA TYR A 204 6.26 15.86 13.02
C TYR A 204 7.64 15.57 13.62
N GLU A 205 8.62 16.41 13.33
CA GLU A 205 9.97 16.31 13.85
C GLU A 205 10.43 17.70 14.29
N LYS A 206 11.04 17.81 15.48
CA LYS A 206 11.57 19.08 15.93
C LYS A 206 12.91 19.34 15.25
N ASP A 207 13.07 20.55 14.76
CA ASP A 207 14.32 20.99 14.17
C ASP A 207 15.41 21.20 15.22
N TYR A 208 16.65 20.87 14.84
CA TYR A 208 17.82 21.20 15.65
C TYR A 208 18.16 22.70 15.57
N ASP A 209 17.95 23.31 14.39
CA ASP A 209 18.45 24.65 14.04
C ASP A 209 17.35 25.72 13.84
N GLU A 210 16.09 25.38 14.13
CA GLU A 210 14.88 26.22 13.96
C GLU A 210 14.85 26.92 12.59
N LEU A 211 14.72 26.11 11.54
CA LEU A 211 14.70 26.58 10.16
C LEU A 211 13.27 26.57 9.65
N PHE A 212 12.80 27.70 9.13
CA PHE A 212 11.53 27.72 8.41
C PHE A 212 11.73 27.06 7.03
N LEU A 213 11.06 25.93 6.81
CA LEU A 213 11.07 25.23 5.53
C LEU A 213 9.99 25.79 4.60
N ALA A 214 10.34 25.94 3.32
CA ALA A 214 9.35 26.19 2.29
C ALA A 214 8.43 24.97 2.13
N PRO A 215 7.19 25.12 1.64
CA PRO A 215 6.25 24.02 1.42
C PRO A 215 6.88 22.80 0.71
N LEU A 216 7.67 23.06 -0.33
CA LEU A 216 8.30 21.99 -1.11
C LEU A 216 9.47 21.30 -0.39
N GLU A 217 10.16 21.99 0.52
CA GLU A 217 11.18 21.38 1.38
C GLU A 217 10.52 20.46 2.41
N THR A 218 9.44 20.92 3.07
CA THR A 218 8.64 20.08 3.99
C THR A 218 8.15 18.82 3.29
N LEU A 219 7.65 18.94 2.06
CA LEU A 219 7.20 17.81 1.24
C LEU A 219 8.36 16.87 0.86
N ALA A 220 9.51 17.42 0.46
CA ALA A 220 10.67 16.63 0.06
C ALA A 220 11.29 15.86 1.23
N PHE A 221 11.41 16.50 2.40
CA PHE A 221 11.92 15.86 3.61
C PHE A 221 10.91 14.91 4.24
N LYS A 222 9.61 15.11 3.96
CA LYS A 222 8.49 14.38 4.60
C LYS A 222 8.51 14.56 6.12
N SER A 223 9.02 15.69 6.57
CA SER A 223 9.12 16.06 7.97
C SER A 223 9.11 17.58 8.13
N GLY A 224 8.77 18.03 9.33
CA GLY A 224 8.83 19.43 9.74
C GLY A 224 8.23 19.62 11.13
N ASP A 225 8.37 20.81 11.68
CA ASP A 225 7.79 21.18 12.98
C ASP A 225 6.49 22.00 12.81
N CYS A 226 6.06 22.74 13.84
CA CYS A 226 4.78 23.47 13.76
C CYS A 226 4.74 24.54 12.67
N ASP A 227 5.84 25.24 12.39
CA ASP A 227 5.86 26.32 11.40
C ASP A 227 5.88 25.77 9.99
N ASP A 228 6.65 24.72 9.72
CA ASP A 228 6.68 24.06 8.42
C ASP A 228 5.30 23.55 8.00
N TYR A 229 4.59 22.91 8.95
CA TYR A 229 3.22 22.46 8.72
C TYR A 229 2.28 23.64 8.43
N ALA A 230 2.43 24.76 9.15
CA ALA A 230 1.59 25.93 8.94
C ALA A 230 1.83 26.57 7.56
N ILE A 231 3.10 26.70 7.14
CA ILE A 231 3.50 27.22 5.83
C ILE A 231 2.94 26.33 4.71
N LEU A 232 3.14 25.00 4.80
CA LEU A 232 2.63 24.04 3.82
C LEU A 232 1.10 24.05 3.74
N ALA A 233 0.42 23.97 4.88
CA ALA A 233 -1.05 23.92 4.92
C ALA A 233 -1.68 25.21 4.39
N ALA A 234 -1.16 26.38 4.77
CA ALA A 234 -1.66 27.66 4.26
C ALA A 234 -1.50 27.75 2.73
N SER A 235 -0.36 27.31 2.19
CA SER A 235 -0.15 27.23 0.74
C SER A 235 -1.17 26.31 0.05
N LEU A 236 -1.43 25.14 0.61
CA LEU A 236 -2.40 24.20 0.04
C LEU A 236 -3.84 24.71 0.11
N PHE A 237 -4.23 25.40 1.18
CA PHE A 237 -5.56 26.02 1.29
C PHE A 237 -5.76 27.15 0.28
N GLU A 238 -4.80 28.07 0.14
CA GLU A 238 -4.84 29.12 -0.88
C GLU A 238 -4.95 28.52 -2.28
N LYS A 239 -4.14 27.50 -2.58
CA LYS A 239 -4.21 26.78 -3.86
C LYS A 239 -5.57 26.14 -4.11
N ALA A 240 -6.27 25.72 -3.04
CA ALA A 240 -7.61 25.17 -3.12
C ALA A 240 -8.73 26.22 -3.23
N GLY A 241 -8.37 27.51 -3.26
CA GLY A 241 -9.29 28.64 -3.32
C GLY A 241 -9.85 29.05 -1.95
N ILE A 242 -9.20 28.66 -0.86
CA ILE A 242 -9.59 28.98 0.51
C ILE A 242 -8.62 30.00 1.05
N SER A 243 -9.08 31.24 1.27
CA SER A 243 -8.24 32.29 1.82
C SER A 243 -7.65 31.86 3.16
N SER A 244 -6.34 31.99 3.33
CA SER A 244 -5.61 31.51 4.50
C SER A 244 -4.55 32.50 4.97
N ALA A 245 -4.12 32.32 6.21
CA ALA A 245 -3.05 33.06 6.85
C ALA A 245 -2.24 32.13 7.74
N VAL A 246 -0.94 32.38 7.83
CA VAL A 246 -0.07 31.76 8.83
C VAL A 246 -0.18 32.56 10.12
N GLY A 247 -0.32 31.88 11.26
CA GLY A 247 -0.43 32.51 12.58
C GLY A 247 0.59 31.95 13.56
N ILE A 248 1.20 32.84 14.33
CA ILE A 248 2.08 32.48 15.45
C ILE A 248 1.35 32.73 16.76
N PHE A 249 1.36 31.72 17.61
CA PHE A 249 0.65 31.69 18.89
C PHE A 249 1.64 31.42 20.02
N THR A 250 1.32 31.87 21.22
CA THR A 250 2.09 31.56 22.43
C THR A 250 1.16 31.19 23.57
N ASN A 251 1.58 30.28 24.43
CA ASN A 251 0.94 30.01 25.72
C ASN A 251 1.70 30.66 26.89
N GLY A 252 2.65 31.54 26.59
CA GLY A 252 3.52 32.22 27.55
C GLY A 252 4.81 31.46 27.89
N THR A 253 4.90 30.18 27.52
CA THR A 253 6.10 29.34 27.74
C THR A 253 6.73 28.89 26.43
N VAL A 254 5.89 28.48 25.47
CA VAL A 254 6.30 28.02 24.15
C VAL A 254 5.52 28.75 23.07
N ASP A 255 6.15 28.88 21.91
CA ASP A 255 5.51 29.36 20.69
C ASP A 255 5.02 28.16 19.87
N HIS A 256 3.96 28.36 19.09
CA HIS A 256 3.38 27.37 18.20
C HIS A 256 2.82 28.05 16.96
N ALA A 257 2.95 27.42 15.80
CA ALA A 257 2.40 27.93 14.56
C ALA A 257 1.18 27.10 14.12
N MET A 258 0.14 27.79 13.69
CA MET A 258 -1.10 27.20 13.18
C MET A 258 -1.58 28.01 11.96
N VAL A 259 -2.59 27.50 11.26
CA VAL A 259 -3.17 28.17 10.09
C VAL A 259 -4.52 28.78 10.46
N LEU A 260 -4.80 29.96 9.92
CA LEU A 260 -6.12 30.57 9.95
C LEU A 260 -6.71 30.47 8.55
N ILE A 261 -7.95 30.02 8.42
CA ILE A 261 -8.68 30.00 7.15
C ILE A 261 -9.92 30.88 7.24
N ARG A 262 -10.20 31.67 6.21
CA ARG A 262 -11.38 32.53 6.19
C ARG A 262 -12.57 31.76 5.65
N LEU A 263 -13.45 31.35 6.55
CA LEU A 263 -14.64 30.56 6.25
C LEU A 263 -15.70 30.79 7.33
N ASP A 264 -16.97 30.72 6.95
CA ASP A 264 -18.07 30.91 7.90
C ASP A 264 -18.21 29.73 8.87
N SER A 265 -17.95 28.50 8.44
CA SER A 265 -18.16 27.30 9.26
C SER A 265 -17.40 26.07 8.75
N LEU A 266 -17.02 25.19 9.68
CA LEU A 266 -16.58 23.80 9.40
C LEU A 266 -17.64 22.74 9.75
N SER A 267 -18.92 23.12 9.88
CA SER A 267 -19.99 22.17 10.19
C SER A 267 -19.99 20.97 9.23
N PRO A 268 -20.11 19.72 9.72
CA PRO A 268 -20.54 19.35 11.07
C PRO A 268 -19.42 19.30 12.12
N TYR A 269 -18.18 19.57 11.74
CA TYR A 269 -17.05 19.55 12.67
C TYR A 269 -17.12 20.74 13.64
N GLY A 270 -16.66 20.53 14.87
CA GLY A 270 -16.39 21.63 15.79
C GLY A 270 -15.14 22.40 15.36
N PHE A 271 -15.03 23.67 15.76
CA PHE A 271 -13.87 24.49 15.42
C PHE A 271 -13.72 25.69 16.35
N HIS A 272 -12.49 26.21 16.45
CA HIS A 272 -12.17 27.49 17.09
C HIS A 272 -12.05 28.59 16.03
N TYR A 273 -12.47 29.82 16.35
CA TYR A 273 -12.43 30.91 15.38
C TYR A 273 -12.28 32.29 16.03
N TYR A 274 -11.87 33.26 15.22
CA TYR A 274 -11.91 34.69 15.48
C TYR A 274 -12.99 35.31 14.60
N GLN A 275 -13.85 36.17 15.16
CA GLN A 275 -14.92 36.80 14.37
C GLN A 275 -14.38 37.76 13.30
N ASP A 276 -13.28 38.46 13.64
CA ASP A 276 -12.58 39.36 12.73
C ASP A 276 -11.13 39.54 13.20
N LEU A 277 -10.22 39.67 12.24
CA LEU A 277 -8.78 39.90 12.46
C LEU A 277 -8.25 41.10 11.65
N THR A 278 -9.14 41.99 11.18
CA THR A 278 -8.76 43.24 10.48
C THR A 278 -7.81 44.12 11.29
N GLY A 279 -7.95 44.15 12.62
CA GLY A 279 -7.02 44.86 13.51
C GLY A 279 -5.58 44.32 13.48
N MET A 280 -5.37 43.11 12.96
CA MET A 280 -4.05 42.52 12.74
C MET A 280 -3.60 42.62 11.27
N GLY A 281 -4.37 43.29 10.42
CA GLY A 281 -4.06 43.47 8.99
C GLY A 281 -4.59 42.36 8.07
N LEU A 282 -5.41 41.44 8.58
CA LEU A 282 -6.08 40.43 7.75
C LEU A 282 -7.34 41.02 7.09
N SER A 283 -7.79 40.39 6.02
CA SER A 283 -9.04 40.72 5.36
C SER A 283 -10.24 40.48 6.30
N PRO A 284 -11.33 41.26 6.17
CA PRO A 284 -12.51 41.13 7.01
C PRO A 284 -13.17 39.76 6.82
N GLY A 285 -13.71 39.24 7.93
CA GLY A 285 -14.47 38.00 7.98
C GLY A 285 -14.07 37.10 9.14
N ARG A 286 -14.78 35.98 9.27
CA ARG A 286 -14.47 34.96 10.28
C ARG A 286 -13.24 34.17 9.86
N TRP A 287 -12.32 34.00 10.81
CA TRP A 287 -11.10 33.22 10.64
C TRP A 287 -11.12 32.00 11.56
N ILE A 288 -11.18 30.81 10.96
CA ILE A 288 -11.17 29.53 11.67
C ILE A 288 -9.73 29.09 11.89
N LEU A 289 -9.41 28.69 13.11
CA LEU A 289 -8.12 28.18 13.51
C LEU A 289 -8.00 26.69 13.16
N ILE A 290 -6.94 26.33 12.45
CA ILE A 290 -6.63 24.98 12.00
C ILE A 290 -5.27 24.55 12.57
N GLU A 291 -5.27 23.40 13.25
CA GLU A 291 -4.07 22.64 13.60
C GLU A 291 -3.72 21.70 12.43
N PRO A 292 -2.76 22.05 11.57
CA PRO A 292 -2.42 21.27 10.38
C PRO A 292 -1.85 19.88 10.69
N GLN A 293 -1.40 19.64 11.92
CA GLN A 293 -0.91 18.34 12.39
C GLN A 293 -2.05 17.37 12.76
N ALA A 294 -3.30 17.84 12.73
CA ALA A 294 -4.47 17.06 13.12
C ALA A 294 -5.45 16.90 11.95
N ALA A 295 -6.18 15.78 11.95
CA ALA A 295 -7.29 15.56 11.04
C ALA A 295 -8.45 16.54 11.31
N ILE A 296 -9.37 16.70 10.36
CA ILE A 296 -10.45 17.69 10.44
C ILE A 296 -11.40 17.45 11.63
N ASP A 297 -11.60 16.20 12.02
CA ASP A 297 -12.44 15.78 13.16
C ASP A 297 -11.82 16.11 14.52
N ARG A 298 -10.55 16.53 14.54
CA ARG A 298 -9.79 16.91 15.75
C ARG A 298 -9.57 18.42 15.86
N GLN A 299 -10.22 19.24 15.02
CA GLN A 299 -10.11 20.70 15.06
C GLN A 299 -10.90 21.36 16.20
N TYR A 300 -11.43 20.55 17.13
CA TYR A 300 -12.13 20.98 18.33
C TYR A 300 -11.65 20.21 19.57
N ASP A 301 -10.43 20.51 20.00
CA ASP A 301 -9.95 20.13 21.33
C ASP A 301 -9.80 21.40 22.20
N PRO A 302 -10.77 21.70 23.07
CA PRO A 302 -10.71 22.88 23.94
C PRO A 302 -9.47 22.94 24.82
N LYS A 303 -8.87 21.79 25.21
CA LYS A 303 -7.64 21.79 26.01
C LYS A 303 -6.45 22.24 25.17
N TRP A 304 -6.40 21.80 23.91
CA TRP A 304 -5.37 22.20 22.97
C TRP A 304 -5.49 23.67 22.60
N PHE A 305 -6.65 24.10 22.08
CA PHE A 305 -6.78 25.43 21.47
C PHE A 305 -6.86 26.58 22.47
N ASN A 306 -7.51 26.40 23.63
CA ASN A 306 -7.74 27.52 24.56
C ASN A 306 -6.47 28.03 25.27
N GLN A 307 -5.37 27.28 25.21
CA GLN A 307 -4.11 27.70 25.83
C GLN A 307 -3.32 28.70 24.95
N TRP A 308 -3.66 28.79 23.66
CA TRP A 308 -2.88 29.53 22.67
C TRP A 308 -3.41 30.95 22.47
N ARG A 309 -2.51 31.93 22.47
CA ARG A 309 -2.82 33.34 22.21
C ARG A 309 -2.12 33.81 20.95
N LEU A 310 -2.90 34.22 19.95
CA LEU A 310 -2.39 34.76 18.69
C LEU A 310 -1.51 36.00 18.95
N GLN A 311 -0.26 35.96 18.48
CA GLN A 311 0.70 37.05 18.58
C GLN A 311 0.84 37.84 17.27
N ALA A 312 0.86 37.12 16.14
CA ALA A 312 0.91 37.71 14.80
C ALA A 312 0.27 36.76 13.78
N ALA A 313 -0.32 37.33 12.73
CA ALA A 313 -0.81 36.57 11.58
C ALA A 313 -0.58 37.38 10.29
N VAL A 314 -0.34 36.66 9.19
CA VAL A 314 -0.16 37.26 7.86
C VAL A 314 -0.85 36.38 6.82
N GLU A 315 -1.72 36.98 6.00
CA GLU A 315 -2.39 36.29 4.89
C GLU A 315 -1.40 35.74 3.87
N VAL A 316 -1.75 34.64 3.20
CA VAL A 316 -0.94 34.07 2.13
C VAL A 316 -1.34 34.63 0.77
#